data_AF-A0A2A4MTV8-F1
#
_entry.id   AF-A0A2A4MTV8-F1
#
_cell.length_a   1.000
_cell.length_b   1.000
_cell.length_c   1.000
_cell.angle_alpha   90.00
_cell.angle_beta   90.00
_cell.angle_gamma   90.00
#
_symmetry.space_group_name_H-M   'P 1'
#
loop_
_entity.id
_entity.type
_entity.pdbx_description
1 polymer ?
#
loop_
_entity_poly.entity_id
_entity_poly.type
_entity_poly.pdbx_seq_one_letter_code
_entity_poly.pdbx_strand_id
1 'polypeptide(L)' 'MDNKLRVLRAEKKWSQAELAENIGVSRQAVNAIENG' A
#
# COMPACT_ATOMS: atom_id res chain seq x y z
N MET A 1 15.92 -0.63 0.85
CA MET A 1 15.00 -1.79 0.78
C MET A 1 14.18 -1.60 -0.49
N ASP A 2 14.19 -2.53 -1.43
CA ASP A 2 13.39 -2.38 -2.66
C ASP A 2 11.93 -2.74 -2.37
N ASN A 3 11.20 -1.79 -1.77
CA ASN A 3 9.78 -1.97 -1.54
C ASN A 3 9.00 -1.79 -2.86
N LYS A 4 8.47 -2.91 -3.38
CA LYS A 4 7.64 -2.92 -4.60
C LYS A 4 6.15 -2.68 -4.34
N LEU A 5 5.72 -2.49 -3.09
CA LEU A 5 4.31 -2.34 -2.73
C LEU A 5 3.67 -1.16 -3.46
N ARG A 6 4.36 -0.01 -3.53
CA ARG A 6 3.87 1.17 -4.27
C ARG A 6 3.67 0.87 -5.75
N VAL A 7 4.60 0.13 -6.37
CA VAL A 7 4.54 -0.24 -7.78
C VAL A 7 3.37 -1.19 -8.03
N LEU A 8 3.29 -2.29 -7.28
CA LEU A 8 2.21 -3.29 -7.40
C LEU A 8 0.82 -2.69 -7.14
N ARG A 9 0.73 -1.76 -6.19
CA ARG A 9 -0.50 -1.02 -5.90
C ARG A 9 -0.89 -0.13 -7.08
N ALA A 10 0.07 0.60 -7.66
CA ALA A 10 -0.16 1.45 -8.81
C ALA A 10 -0.56 0.66 -10.06
N GLU A 11 0.05 -0.51 -10.30
CA GLU A 11 -0.35 -1.43 -11.38
C GLU A 11 -1.81 -1.88 -11.26
N LYS A 12 -2.30 -2.06 -10.03
CA LYS A 12 -3.71 -2.37 -9.72
C LYS A 12 -4.62 -1.15 -9.66
N LYS A 13 -4.10 0.06 -9.88
CA LYS A 13 -4.80 1.35 -9.75
C LYS A 13 -5.46 1.55 -8.39
N TRP A 14 -4.89 0.99 -7.33
CA TRP A 14 -5.40 1.17 -5.97
C TRP A 14 -4.75 2.38 -5.30
N SER A 15 -5.50 3.09 -4.49
CA SER A 15 -5.01 3.99 -3.46
C SER A 15 -4.48 3.19 -2.26
N GLN A 16 -3.71 3.83 -1.39
CA GLN A 16 -3.26 3.20 -0.14
C GLN A 16 -4.46 2.76 0.74
N ALA A 17 -5.57 3.50 0.67
CA ALA A 17 -6.78 3.19 1.42
C ALA A 17 -7.47 1.93 0.87
N GLU A 18 -7.62 1.82 -0.46
CA GLU A 18 -8.19 0.63 -1.11
C GLU A 18 -7.35 -0.61 -0.83
N LEU A 19 -6.02 -0.52 -0.93
CA LEU A 19 -5.15 -1.65 -0.56
C LEU A 19 -5.34 -2.05 0.91
N ALA A 20 -5.41 -1.07 1.81
CA ALA A 20 -5.57 -1.31 3.24
C ALA A 20 -6.89 -2.01 3.55
N GLU A 21 -7.99 -1.59 2.91
CA GLU A 21 -9.30 -2.22 3.01
C GLU A 21 -9.27 -3.66 2.50
N ASN A 22 -8.64 -3.92 1.35
CA ASN A 22 -8.55 -5.25 0.74
C ASN A 22 -7.81 -6.27 1.62
N ILE A 23 -6.82 -5.84 2.41
CA ILE A 23 -5.99 -6.74 3.25
C ILE A 23 -6.30 -6.61 4.76
N GLY A 24 -7.33 -5.83 5.13
CA GLY A 24 -7.79 -5.69 6.51
C GLY A 24 -6.82 -4.96 7.44
N VAL A 25 -6.09 -3.97 6.93
CA VAL A 25 -5.17 -3.14 7.73
C VAL A 25 -5.55 -1.66 7.65
N SER A 26 -4.88 -0.80 8.44
CA SER A 26 -5.08 0.64 8.34
C SER A 26 -4.28 1.24 7.17
N ARG A 27 -4.80 2.34 6.59
CA ARG A 27 -4.05 3.14 5.59
C ARG A 27 -2.68 3.59 6.12
N GLN A 28 -2.59 3.86 7.43
CA GLN A 28 -1.33 4.25 8.09
C GLN A 28 -0.29 3.12 8.04
N ALA A 29 -0.69 1.86 8.21
CA ALA A 29 0.20 0.71 8.10
C ALA A 29 0.78 0.60 6.68
N VAL A 30 -0.06 0.75 5.65
CA VAL A 30 0.39 0.76 4.24
C VAL A 30 1.35 1.93 3.98
N ASN A 31 1.03 3.12 4.49
CA ASN A 31 1.86 4.32 4.34
C ASN A 31 3.24 4.15 5.02
N ALA A 32 3.28 3.57 6.22
CA ALA A 32 4.53 3.31 6.94
C ALA A 32 5.42 2.31 6.20
N ILE A 33 4.82 1.32 5.53
CA ILE A 33 5.58 0.38 4.69
C ILE A 33 6.10 1.08 3.43
N GLU A 34 5.29 1.91 2.76
CA GLU A 34 5.69 2.59 1.53
C GLU A 34 6.72 3.73 1.71
N ASN A 35 6.79 4.35 2.88
CA ASN A 35 7.61 5.54 3.13
C ASN A 35 8.59 5.42 4.31
N GLY A 36 8.52 4.34 5.10
CA GLY A 36 9.51 4.00 6.12
C GLY A 36 10.68 3.25 5.53
#